data_AF-A0A7C2RQ81-F1
#
_entry.id   AF-A0A7C2RQ81-F1
#
_cell.length_a   1.000
_cell.length_b   1.000
_cell.length_c   1.000
_cell.angle_alpha   90.00
_cell.angle_beta   90.00
_cell.angle_gamma   90.00
#
_symmetry.space_group_name_H-M   'P 1'
#
loop_
_entity.id
_entity.type
_entity.pdbx_description
1 polymer ?
#
loop_
_entity_poly.entity_id
_entity_poly.type
_entity_poly.pdbx_seq_one_letter_code
_entity_poly.pdbx_strand_id
1 'polypeptide(L)'
;GLYRSLMLFGILQAVTNLGFFALSLAGHNYPLMVLAVGLENLAGGMGTAAFVALIMGLCDIRYSATQFALLSALASLGRVFLGPVAGGVVAWLDWPLFFVLTVLAALPGLWMLAKMRHAVEQAHKNNHAPAEEAA
;
A
#
# COMPACT_ATOMS: atom_id res chain seq x y z
N GLY A 1 -16.50 2.72 2.32
CA GLY A 1 -15.76 3.89 2.83
C GLY A 1 -14.29 3.67 2.60
N LEU A 2 -13.64 4.63 1.93
CA LEU A 2 -12.24 4.55 1.46
C LEU A 2 -11.24 4.11 2.55
N TYR A 3 -11.36 4.66 3.76
CA TYR A 3 -10.50 4.31 4.89
C TYR A 3 -10.53 2.82 5.26
N ARG A 4 -11.72 2.20 5.31
CA ARG A 4 -11.85 0.76 5.64
C ARG A 4 -11.18 -0.11 4.58
N SER A 5 -11.32 0.26 3.31
CA SER A 5 -10.67 -0.44 2.18
C SER A 5 -9.15 -0.33 2.27
N LEU A 6 -8.61 0.88 2.49
CA LEU A 6 -7.17 1.09 2.65
C LEU A 6 -6.60 0.28 3.82
N MET A 7 -7.28 0.26 4.96
CA MET A 7 -6.81 -0.50 6.12
C MET A 7 -6.89 -2.01 5.88
N LEU A 8 -8.00 -2.51 5.34
CA LEU A 8 -8.18 -3.93 5.05
C LEU A 8 -7.11 -4.43 4.07
N PHE A 9 -6.90 -3.71 2.97
CA PHE A 9 -5.91 -4.10 1.96
C PHE A 9 -4.47 -3.92 2.45
N GLY A 10 -4.19 -2.89 3.26
CA GLY A 10 -2.88 -2.72 3.89
C GLY A 10 -2.54 -3.85 4.85
N ILE A 11 -3.51 -4.28 5.67
CA ILE A 11 -3.35 -5.44 6.55
C ILE A 11 -3.18 -6.71 5.72
N LEU A 12 -3.99 -6.90 4.68
CA LEU A 12 -3.89 -8.06 3.80
C LEU A 12 -2.50 -8.15 3.16
N GLN A 13 -1.95 -7.03 2.73
CA GLN A 13 -0.60 -6.94 2.16
C GLN A 13 0.51 -7.20 3.20
N ALA A 14 0.30 -6.86 4.47
CA ALA A 14 1.21 -7.27 5.55
C ALA A 14 1.13 -8.78 5.82
N VAL A 15 -0.08 -9.36 5.77
CA VAL A 15 -0.30 -10.80 5.93
C VAL A 15 0.35 -11.60 4.79
N THR A 16 0.33 -11.10 3.54
CA THR A 16 1.05 -11.79 2.45
C THR A 16 2.56 -11.81 2.67
N ASN A 17 3.15 -10.76 3.25
CA ASN A 17 4.56 -10.74 3.64
C ASN A 17 4.89 -11.79 4.73
N LEU A 18 3.98 -11.99 5.69
CA LEU A 18 4.09 -13.11 6.65
C LEU A 18 4.01 -14.48 5.96
N GLY A 19 3.19 -14.60 4.91
CA GLY A 19 3.14 -15.79 4.05
C GLY A 19 4.47 -16.10 3.39
N PHE A 20 5.18 -15.07 2.90
CA PHE A 20 6.53 -15.23 2.36
C PHE A 20 7.58 -15.54 3.42
N PHE A 21 7.45 -14.99 4.64
CA PHE A 21 8.29 -15.39 5.76
C PHE A 21 8.14 -16.90 6.04
N ALA A 22 6.91 -17.40 6.13
CA ALA A 22 6.64 -18.83 6.29
C ALA A 22 7.20 -19.67 5.12
N LEU A 23 7.06 -19.18 3.88
CA LEU A 23 7.62 -19.82 2.69
C LEU A 23 9.17 -19.90 2.76
N SER A 24 9.81 -18.84 3.26
CA SER A 24 11.28 -18.80 3.42
C SER A 24 11.81 -19.85 4.40
N LEU A 25 10.98 -20.27 5.37
CA LEU A 25 11.30 -21.31 6.35
C LEU A 25 10.90 -22.72 5.87
N ALA A 26 9.81 -22.83 5.10
CA ALA A 26 9.25 -24.11 4.65
C ALA A 26 9.99 -24.75 3.47
N GLY A 27 10.88 -24.02 2.79
CA GLY A 27 11.69 -24.54 1.68
C GLY A 27 10.94 -24.66 0.35
N HIS A 28 11.34 -25.61 -0.50
CA HIS A 28 10.88 -25.78 -1.89
C HIS A 28 9.44 -26.34 -1.98
N ASN A 29 8.44 -25.53 -1.67
CA ASN A 29 7.02 -25.88 -1.81
C ASN A 29 6.36 -25.05 -2.91
N TYR A 30 6.35 -25.58 -4.14
CA TYR A 30 5.84 -24.88 -5.32
C TYR A 30 4.35 -24.48 -5.22
N PRO A 31 3.43 -25.35 -4.75
CA PRO A 31 2.03 -24.94 -4.52
C PRO A 31 1.89 -23.77 -3.54
N LEU A 32 2.65 -23.78 -2.44
CA LEU A 32 2.60 -22.72 -1.45
C LEU A 32 3.16 -21.39 -2.00
N MET A 33 4.21 -21.46 -2.82
CA MET A 33 4.75 -20.30 -3.53
C MET A 33 3.72 -19.69 -4.47
N VAL A 34 3.05 -20.51 -5.30
CA VAL A 34 2.03 -20.03 -6.25
C VAL A 34 0.87 -19.35 -5.51
N LEU A 35 0.40 -19.92 -4.40
CA LEU A 35 -0.64 -19.30 -3.58
C LEU A 35 -0.17 -18.00 -2.93
N ALA A 36 1.03 -17.97 -2.36
CA ALA A 36 1.57 -16.77 -1.71
C ALA A 36 1.74 -15.62 -2.71
N VAL A 37 2.33 -15.88 -3.88
CA VAL A 37 2.51 -14.89 -4.95
C VAL A 37 1.15 -14.46 -5.52
N GLY A 38 0.22 -15.39 -5.74
CA GLY A 38 -1.12 -15.07 -6.23
C GLY A 38 -1.89 -14.15 -5.26
N LEU A 39 -1.86 -14.46 -3.96
CA LEU A 39 -2.47 -13.63 -2.93
C LEU A 39 -1.79 -12.27 -2.82
N GLU A 40 -0.45 -12.21 -2.93
CA GLU A 40 0.29 -10.95 -2.90
C GLU A 40 -0.04 -10.06 -4.10
N ASN A 41 -0.13 -10.62 -5.30
CA ASN A 41 -0.52 -9.85 -6.50
C ASN A 41 -1.97 -9.34 -6.38
N LEU A 42 -2.88 -10.16 -5.85
CA LEU A 42 -4.26 -9.75 -5.60
C LEU A 42 -4.31 -8.61 -4.57
N ALA A 43 -3.64 -8.77 -3.43
CA ALA A 43 -3.57 -7.77 -2.38
C ALA A 43 -2.89 -6.48 -2.86
N GLY A 44 -1.80 -6.60 -3.61
CA GLY A 44 -1.05 -5.49 -4.20
C GLY A 44 -1.88 -4.70 -5.22
N GLY A 45 -2.66 -5.40 -6.06
CA GLY A 45 -3.61 -4.77 -6.98
C GLY A 45 -4.69 -3.97 -6.25
N MET A 46 -5.33 -4.58 -5.24
CA MET A 46 -6.36 -3.92 -4.42
C MET A 46 -5.79 -2.74 -3.61
N GLY A 47 -4.59 -2.89 -3.04
CA GLY A 47 -3.88 -1.84 -2.32
C GLY A 47 -3.57 -0.65 -3.22
N THR A 48 -3.12 -0.91 -4.45
CA THR A 48 -2.85 0.13 -5.45
C THR A 48 -4.12 0.87 -5.85
N ALA A 49 -5.23 0.15 -6.10
CA ALA A 49 -6.51 0.79 -6.43
C ALA A 49 -7.03 1.69 -5.30
N ALA A 50 -6.97 1.21 -4.05
CA ALA A 50 -7.36 2.01 -2.89
C ALA A 50 -6.45 3.23 -2.69
N PHE A 51 -5.16 3.09 -2.95
CA PHE A 51 -4.19 4.19 -2.88
C PHE A 51 -4.43 5.25 -3.96
N VAL A 52 -4.75 4.86 -5.20
CA VAL A 52 -5.14 5.80 -6.25
C VAL A 52 -6.40 6.57 -5.85
N ALA A 53 -7.40 5.89 -5.28
CA ALA A 53 -8.61 6.54 -4.77
C ALA A 53 -8.32 7.53 -3.62
N LEU A 54 -7.31 7.24 -2.78
CA LEU A 54 -6.81 8.19 -1.77
C LEU A 54 -6.18 9.42 -2.41
N ILE A 55 -5.29 9.24 -3.40
CA ILE A 55 -4.67 10.36 -4.10
C ILE A 55 -5.75 11.23 -4.74
N MET A 56 -6.72 10.61 -5.43
CA MET A 56 -7.84 11.34 -6.01
C MET A 56 -8.61 12.14 -4.96
N GLY A 57 -8.88 11.55 -3.78
CA GLY A 57 -9.54 12.25 -2.66
C GLY A 57 -8.73 13.42 -2.09
N LEU A 58 -7.40 13.41 -2.21
CA LEU A 58 -6.52 14.49 -1.76
C LEU A 58 -6.31 15.59 -2.80
N CYS A 59 -6.65 15.32 -4.06
CA CYS A 59 -6.52 16.30 -5.14
C CYS A 59 -7.70 17.26 -5.12
N ASP A 60 -7.41 18.55 -5.17
CA ASP A 60 -8.43 19.58 -5.36
C ASP A 60 -8.93 19.53 -6.81
N ILE A 61 -10.26 19.62 -7.01
CA ILE A 61 -10.90 19.49 -8.31
C ILE A 61 -10.39 20.55 -9.32
N ARG A 62 -9.92 21.69 -8.81
CA ARG A 62 -9.48 22.86 -9.57
C ARG A 62 -8.06 22.73 -10.16
N TYR A 63 -7.20 21.87 -9.58
CA TYR A 63 -5.82 21.60 -10.06
C TYR A 63 -5.49 20.10 -10.08
N SER A 64 -6.52 19.27 -10.22
CA SER A 64 -6.49 17.83 -9.96
C SER A 64 -5.43 17.08 -10.79
N ALA A 65 -5.23 17.43 -12.06
CA ALA A 65 -4.27 16.75 -12.93
C ALA A 65 -2.80 16.88 -12.44
N THR A 66 -2.39 18.09 -12.05
CA THR A 66 -1.00 18.35 -11.62
C THR A 66 -0.73 17.76 -10.25
N GLN A 67 -1.67 17.90 -9.31
CA GLN A 67 -1.53 17.33 -7.96
C GLN A 67 -1.52 15.80 -8.00
N PHE A 68 -2.40 15.20 -8.81
CA PHE A 68 -2.41 13.75 -9.01
C PHE A 68 -1.09 13.25 -9.58
N ALA A 69 -0.56 13.93 -10.60
CA ALA A 69 0.73 13.58 -11.20
C ALA A 69 1.88 13.69 -10.19
N LEU A 70 1.94 14.78 -9.41
CA LEU A 70 2.96 15.00 -8.39
C LEU A 70 2.90 13.95 -7.27
N LEU A 71 1.71 13.69 -6.73
CA LEU A 71 1.50 12.70 -5.66
C LEU A 71 1.79 11.27 -6.16
N SER A 72 1.37 10.94 -7.38
CA SER A 72 1.67 9.65 -8.00
C SER A 72 3.16 9.48 -8.30
N ALA A 73 3.83 10.54 -8.77
CA ALA A 73 5.27 10.54 -8.97
C ALA A 73 6.02 10.34 -7.65
N LEU A 74 5.63 11.05 -6.59
CA LEU A 74 6.22 10.89 -5.25
C LEU A 74 6.04 9.47 -4.72
N ALA A 75 4.86 8.88 -4.89
CA ALA A 75 4.59 7.50 -4.51
C ALA A 75 5.44 6.50 -5.33
N SER A 76 5.63 6.77 -6.63
CA SER A 76 6.46 5.95 -7.50
C SER A 76 7.93 5.98 -7.09
N LEU A 77 8.45 7.15 -6.72
CA LEU A 77 9.84 7.28 -6.25
C LEU A 77 10.11 6.38 -5.05
N GLY A 78 9.21 6.36 -4.05
CA GLY A 78 9.35 5.47 -2.89
C GLY A 78 9.51 4.01 -3.31
N ARG A 79 8.69 3.53 -4.23
CA ARG A 79 8.76 2.15 -4.75
C ARG A 79 10.07 1.89 -5.51
N VAL A 80 10.51 2.83 -6.35
CA VAL A 80 11.73 2.68 -7.17
C VAL A 80 12.99 2.63 -6.31
N PHE A 81 13.06 3.43 -5.24
CA PHE A 81 14.20 3.40 -4.32
C PHE A 81 14.23 2.15 -3.44
N LEU A 82 13.06 1.70 -2.96
CA LEU A 82 12.97 0.54 -2.07
C LEU A 82 13.33 -0.78 -2.77
N GLY A 83 13.14 -0.89 -4.09
CA GLY A 83 13.46 -2.12 -4.85
C GLY A 83 14.94 -2.54 -4.77
N PRO A 84 15.88 -1.70 -5.24
CA PRO A 84 17.32 -2.00 -5.14
C PRO A 84 17.80 -2.14 -3.70
N VAL A 85 17.28 -1.31 -2.79
CA VAL A 85 17.60 -1.39 -1.35
C VAL A 85 17.19 -2.75 -0.79
N ALA A 86 16.00 -3.26 -1.14
CA ALA A 86 15.56 -4.59 -0.73
C ALA A 86 16.50 -5.70 -1.21
N GLY A 87 16.93 -5.67 -2.48
CA GLY A 87 17.89 -6.63 -3.01
C GLY A 87 19.25 -6.59 -2.29
N GLY A 88 19.72 -5.38 -1.96
CA GLY A 88 20.90 -5.19 -1.12
C GLY A 88 20.71 -5.81 0.26
N VAL A 89 19.64 -5.44 0.97
CA VAL A 89 19.33 -5.90 2.34
C VAL A 89 19.22 -7.42 2.43
N VAL A 90 18.58 -8.09 1.46
CA VAL A 90 18.47 -9.56 1.42
C VAL A 90 19.85 -10.22 1.30
N ALA A 91 20.79 -9.63 0.58
CA ALA A 91 22.14 -10.17 0.44
C ALA A 91 22.94 -10.16 1.76
N TRP A 92 22.56 -9.33 2.74
CA TRP A 92 23.21 -9.25 4.05
C TRP A 92 22.44 -9.95 5.18
N LEU A 93 21.10 -9.95 5.13
CA LEU A 93 20.23 -10.32 6.27
C LEU A 93 19.40 -11.59 6.03
N ASP A 94 19.61 -12.27 4.90
CA ASP A 94 18.82 -13.43 4.44
C ASP A 94 17.33 -13.15 4.24
N TRP A 95 16.65 -14.06 3.56
CA TRP A 95 15.21 -13.97 3.26
C TRP A 95 14.31 -13.88 4.50
N PRO A 96 14.50 -14.68 5.58
CA PRO A 96 13.59 -14.66 6.71
C PRO A 96 13.58 -13.31 7.43
N LEU A 97 14.76 -12.74 7.70
CA LEU A 97 14.86 -11.47 8.40
C LEU A 97 14.33 -10.32 7.54
N PHE A 98 14.56 -10.37 6.22
CA PHE A 98 14.00 -9.41 5.27
C PHE A 98 12.46 -9.36 5.35
N PHE A 99 11.77 -10.50 5.31
CA PHE A 99 10.30 -10.51 5.40
C PHE A 99 9.78 -10.05 6.77
N VAL A 100 10.51 -10.31 7.86
CA VAL A 100 10.14 -9.73 9.18
C VAL A 100 10.29 -8.21 9.15
N LEU A 101 11.39 -7.69 8.57
CA LEU A 101 11.61 -6.26 8.42
C LEU A 101 10.54 -5.60 7.56
N THR A 102 10.06 -6.25 6.48
CA THR A 102 8.97 -5.68 5.65
C THR A 102 7.66 -5.60 6.40
N VAL A 103 7.33 -6.61 7.23
CA VAL A 103 6.14 -6.58 8.10
C VAL A 103 6.25 -5.47 9.14
N LEU A 104 7.42 -5.33 9.78
CA LEU A 104 7.68 -4.25 10.74
C LEU A 104 7.62 -2.87 10.07
N ALA A 105 8.11 -2.74 8.84
CA ALA A 105 8.03 -1.50 8.06
C ALA A 105 6.59 -1.15 7.63
N ALA A 106 5.70 -2.14 7.52
CA ALA A 106 4.27 -1.91 7.24
C ALA A 106 3.52 -1.33 8.45
N LEU A 107 3.93 -1.67 9.68
CA LEU A 107 3.30 -1.18 10.91
C LEU A 107 3.23 0.36 11.04
N PRO A 108 4.32 1.14 10.87
CA PRO A 108 4.24 2.60 10.94
C PRO A 108 3.35 3.18 9.84
N GLY A 109 3.31 2.57 8.65
CA GLY A 109 2.41 2.97 7.57
C GLY A 109 0.93 2.78 7.94
N LEU A 110 0.59 1.61 8.49
CA LEU A 110 -0.76 1.30 8.99
C LEU A 110 -1.14 2.20 10.17
N TRP A 111 -0.21 2.45 11.09
CA TRP A 111 -0.43 3.34 12.23
C TRP A 111 -0.69 4.79 11.80
N MET A 112 0.09 5.29 10.84
CA MET A 112 -0.10 6.63 10.29
C MET A 112 -1.44 6.74 9.56
N LEU A 113 -1.83 5.73 8.77
CA LEU A 113 -3.15 5.67 8.15
C LEU A 113 -4.28 5.69 9.19
N ALA A 114 -4.14 4.92 10.27
CA ALA A 114 -5.11 4.89 11.36
C ALA A 114 -5.24 6.25 12.06
N LYS A 115 -4.13 6.96 12.27
CA LYS A 115 -4.13 8.32 12.83
C LYS A 115 -4.77 9.33 11.87
N MET A 116 -4.57 9.15 10.56
CA MET A 116 -5.12 10.01 9.51
C MET A 116 -6.57 9.65 9.12
N ARG A 117 -7.25 8.75 9.85
CA ARG A 117 -8.62 8.32 9.54
C ARG A 117 -9.57 9.48 9.25
N HIS A 118 -9.50 10.55 10.06
CA HIS A 118 -10.39 11.69 9.95
C HIS A 118 -10.11 12.51 8.69
N ALA A 119 -8.83 12.68 8.34
CA ALA A 119 -8.42 13.35 7.12
C ALA A 119 -8.84 12.55 5.87
N VAL A 120 -8.70 11.22 5.90
CA VAL A 120 -9.12 10.34 4.79
C VAL A 120 -10.63 10.34 4.61
N GLU A 121 -11.39 10.32 5.71
CA GLU A 121 -12.85 10.41 5.66
C GLU A 121 -13.33 11.78 5.16
N GLN A 122 -12.67 12.87 5.56
CA GLN A 122 -12.96 14.22 5.08
C GLN A 122 -12.65 14.36 3.58
N ALA A 123 -11.47 13.90 3.14
CA ALA A 123 -11.07 13.89 1.73
C ALA A 123 -12.07 13.13 0.85
N HIS A 124 -12.55 11.97 1.32
CA HIS A 124 -13.56 11.20 0.60
C HIS A 124 -14.93 11.91 0.55
N LYS A 125 -15.34 12.58 1.63
CA LYS A 125 -16.59 13.36 1.66
C LYS A 125 -16.54 14.57 0.74
N ASN A 126 -15.44 15.31 0.73
CA ASN A 126 -15.31 16.55 -0.04
C ASN A 126 -15.35 16.30 -1.55
N ASN A 127 -14.84 15.16 -2.03
CA ASN A 127 -14.90 14.79 -3.45
C ASN A 127 -16.26 14.22 -3.91
N HIS A 128 -17.16 13.90 -2.99
CA HIS A 128 -18.50 13.39 -3.28
C HIS A 128 -19.61 14.38 -2.88
N ALA A 129 -19.27 15.60 -2.48
CA ALA A 129 -20.24 16.68 -2.40
C ALA A 129 -20.74 16.97 -3.82
N PRO A 130 -22.06 16.96 -4.09
CA PRO A 130 -22.58 17.38 -5.38
C PRO A 130 -22.12 18.81 -5.67
N ALA A 131 -21.78 19.10 -6.92
CA ALA A 131 -21.29 20.40 -7.40
C ALA A 131 -22.35 21.53 -7.35
N GLU A 132 -23.27 21.49 -6.39
CA GLU A 132 -24.49 22.30 -6.34
C GLU A 132 -24.37 23.56 -5.45
N GLU A 133 -23.27 23.75 -4.72
CA GLU A 133 -23.05 24.96 -3.90
C GLU A 133 -22.14 26.01 -4.57
N ALA A 134 -21.79 25.82 -5.85
CA ALA A 134 -20.97 26.76 -6.63
C ALA A 134 -21.73 27.40 -7.81
N ALA A 135 -23.06 27.54 -7.69
CA ALA A 135 -23.90 28.28 -8.63
C ALA A 135 -24.71 29.37 -7.92
#